data_AF-A0A3D5WH36-F1
#
_entry.id   AF-A0A3D5WH36-F1
#
_cell.length_a   1.000
_cell.length_b   1.000
_cell.length_c   1.000
_cell.angle_alpha   90.00
_cell.angle_beta   90.00
_cell.angle_gamma   90.00
#
_symmetry.space_group_name_H-M   'P 1'
#
loop_
_entity.id
_entity.type
_entity.pdbx_description
1 polymer ?
#
loop_
_entity_poly.entity_id
_entity_poly.type
_entity_poly.pdbx_seq_one_letter_code
_entity_poly.pdbx_strand_id
1 'polypeptide(L)'
;MQYSIEESALIGGLIAEYFSRASVSETLRMAYQRVHQHLLDGYLTQDDLKRIQAALDFLLPVFPAEREAQKTFRAAILKTKAMLKSRA
;
A
#
# COMPACT_ATOMS: atom_id res chain seq x y z
N MET A 1 13.16 -1.81 8.72
CA MET A 1 11.79 -1.44 9.13
C MET A 1 10.81 -2.23 8.27
N GLN A 2 9.74 -2.80 8.84
CA GLN A 2 8.73 -3.62 8.15
C GLN A 2 7.34 -3.22 8.63
N TYR A 3 6.30 -3.39 7.81
CA TYR A 3 4.91 -3.18 8.21
C TYR A 3 4.47 -4.15 9.32
N SER A 4 3.57 -3.70 10.18
CA SER A 4 2.85 -4.59 11.11
C SER A 4 1.85 -5.46 10.34
N ILE A 5 1.32 -6.49 11.00
CA ILE A 5 0.27 -7.34 10.42
C ILE A 5 -0.94 -6.50 10.00
N GLU A 6 -1.37 -5.56 10.83
CA GLU A 6 -2.50 -4.67 10.54
C GLU A 6 -2.23 -3.76 9.34
N GLU A 7 -1.04 -3.17 9.26
CA GLU A 7 -0.64 -2.31 8.13
C GLU A 7 -0.56 -3.12 6.84
N SER A 8 0.04 -4.32 6.88
CA SER A 8 0.11 -5.22 5.72
C SER A 8 -1.28 -5.67 5.26
N ALA A 9 -2.16 -6.04 6.20
CA ALA A 9 -3.54 -6.44 5.89
C ALA A 9 -4.32 -5.28 5.27
N LEU A 10 -4.18 -4.06 5.80
CA LEU A 10 -4.80 -2.86 5.25
C LEU A 10 -4.29 -2.59 3.83
N ILE A 11 -2.98 -2.51 3.63
CA ILE A 11 -2.39 -2.22 2.31
C ILE A 11 -2.78 -3.31 1.30
N GLY A 12 -2.68 -4.58 1.68
CA GLY A 12 -3.07 -5.70 0.82
C GLY A 12 -4.55 -5.65 0.43
N GLY A 13 -5.43 -5.38 1.40
CA GLY A 13 -6.87 -5.22 1.16
C GLY A 13 -7.17 -4.06 0.19
N LEU A 14 -6.51 -2.92 0.34
CA LEU A 14 -6.67 -1.78 -0.57
C LEU A 14 -6.15 -2.08 -1.98
N ILE A 15 -5.02 -2.78 -2.09
CA ILE A 15 -4.50 -3.22 -3.40
C ILE A 15 -5.51 -4.13 -4.10
N ALA A 16 -6.02 -5.14 -3.37
CA ALA A 16 -7.01 -6.07 -3.91
C ALA A 16 -8.31 -5.39 -4.33
N GLU A 17 -8.83 -4.49 -3.51
CA GLU A 17 -10.12 -3.82 -3.78
C GLU A 17 -10.05 -2.84 -4.95
N TYR A 18 -8.99 -2.02 -5.02
CA TYR A 18 -8.94 -0.90 -5.97
C TYR A 18 -8.13 -1.19 -7.23
N PHE A 19 -7.07 -1.99 -7.14
CA PHE A 19 -6.10 -2.16 -8.24
C PHE A 19 -6.19 -3.48 -8.98
N SER A 20 -6.97 -4.45 -8.46
CA SER A 20 -7.22 -5.74 -9.14
C SER A 20 -8.47 -5.76 -10.04
N ARG A 21 -9.18 -4.63 -10.16
CA ARG A 21 -10.43 -4.53 -10.92
C ARG A 21 -10.18 -4.58 -12.44
N ALA A 22 -11.13 -5.12 -13.19
CA ALA A 22 -11.04 -5.22 -14.66
C ALA A 22 -10.98 -3.85 -15.37
N SER A 23 -11.47 -2.79 -14.73
CA SER A 23 -11.38 -1.41 -15.23
C SER A 23 -9.97 -0.80 -15.12
N VAL A 24 -9.05 -1.45 -14.41
CA VAL A 24 -7.66 -1.02 -14.27
C VAL A 24 -6.84 -1.61 -15.40
N SER A 25 -5.99 -0.79 -16.03
CA SER A 25 -5.09 -1.25 -17.10
C SER A 25 -4.29 -2.48 -16.67
N GLU A 26 -4.09 -3.44 -17.57
CA GLU A 26 -3.40 -4.70 -17.28
C GLU A 26 -2.01 -4.48 -16.69
N THR A 27 -1.23 -3.57 -17.26
CA THR A 27 0.10 -3.21 -16.75
C THR A 27 0.07 -2.77 -15.29
N LEU A 28 -0.91 -1.95 -14.90
CA LEU A 28 -1.03 -1.46 -13.54
C LEU A 28 -1.48 -2.55 -12.58
N ARG A 29 -2.45 -3.38 -13.00
CA ARG A 29 -2.93 -4.54 -12.25
C ARG A 29 -1.80 -5.53 -11.97
N MET A 30 -1.01 -5.88 -12.98
CA MET A 30 0.16 -6.77 -12.83
C MET A 30 1.21 -6.18 -11.88
N ALA A 31 1.45 -4.86 -11.95
CA ALA A 31 2.40 -4.21 -11.07
C ALA A 31 1.94 -4.28 -9.60
N TYR A 32 0.67 -3.97 -9.30
CA TYR A 32 0.15 -4.04 -7.94
C TYR A 32 -0.05 -5.46 -7.43
N GLN A 33 -0.33 -6.43 -8.30
CA GLN A 33 -0.33 -7.85 -7.94
C GLN A 33 1.06 -8.30 -7.46
N ARG A 34 2.13 -7.85 -8.12
CA ARG A 34 3.50 -8.12 -7.66
C ARG A 34 3.79 -7.48 -6.31
N VAL A 35 3.40 -6.23 -6.12
CA VAL A 35 3.52 -5.53 -4.82
C VAL A 35 2.81 -6.30 -3.72
N HIS A 36 1.59 -6.80 -4.00
CA HIS A 36 0.82 -7.58 -3.03
C HIS A 36 1.52 -8.89 -2.64
N GLN A 37 2.09 -9.62 -3.61
CA GLN A 37 2.87 -10.83 -3.34
C GLN A 37 4.10 -10.52 -2.48
N HIS A 38 4.89 -9.52 -2.88
CA HIS A 38 6.07 -9.06 -2.14
C HIS A 38 5.75 -8.60 -0.70
N LEU A 39 4.58 -7.99 -0.50
CA LEU A 39 4.07 -7.60 0.81
C LEU A 39 3.80 -8.82 1.69
N LEU A 40 3.17 -9.87 1.15
CA LEU A 40 2.90 -11.13 1.85
C LEU A 40 4.19 -11.90 2.18
N ASP A 41 5.16 -11.86 1.26
CA ASP A 41 6.47 -12.51 1.44
C ASP A 41 7.40 -11.73 2.39
N GLY A 42 6.98 -10.54 2.86
CA GLY A 42 7.77 -9.68 3.75
C GLY A 42 8.98 -9.03 3.08
N TYR A 43 9.04 -9.05 1.74
CA TYR A 43 10.15 -8.55 0.94
C TYR A 43 9.70 -7.41 0.02
N LEU A 44 9.75 -6.17 0.53
CA LEU A 44 9.42 -5.00 -0.27
C LEU A 44 10.67 -4.35 -0.87
N THR A 45 10.62 -4.14 -2.19
CA THR A 45 11.62 -3.35 -2.93
C THR A 45 11.32 -1.86 -2.83
N GLN A 46 12.27 -1.02 -3.26
CA GLN A 46 12.06 0.42 -3.29
C GLN A 46 10.92 0.83 -4.24
N ASP A 47 10.77 0.13 -5.37
CA ASP A 47 9.69 0.40 -6.31
C ASP A 47 8.33 -0.07 -5.78
N ASP A 48 8.30 -1.15 -4.98
CA ASP A 48 7.08 -1.55 -4.27
C ASP A 48 6.65 -0.46 -3.29
N LEU A 49 7.59 0.10 -2.52
CA LEU A 49 7.30 1.19 -1.59
C LEU A 49 6.81 2.45 -2.30
N LYS A 50 7.37 2.81 -3.47
CA LYS A 50 6.87 3.94 -4.27
C LYS A 50 5.43 3.71 -4.73
N ARG A 51 5.09 2.48 -5.14
CA ARG A 51 3.74 2.11 -5.56
C ARG A 51 2.76 2.11 -4.38
N ILE A 52 3.16 1.56 -3.24
CA ILE A 52 2.35 1.62 -2.01
C ILE A 52 2.09 3.08 -1.62
N GLN A 53 3.11 3.94 -1.66
CA GLN A 53 2.94 5.37 -1.37
C GLN A 53 1.93 6.03 -2.32
N ALA A 54 2.05 5.78 -3.62
CA ALA A 54 1.14 6.32 -4.62
C ALA A 54 -0.30 5.84 -4.42
N ALA A 55 -0.50 4.55 -4.08
CA ALA A 55 -1.82 4.00 -3.79
C ALA A 55 -2.44 4.63 -2.53
N LEU A 56 -1.67 4.77 -1.45
CA LEU A 56 -2.15 5.38 -0.22
C LEU A 56 -2.49 6.86 -0.42
N ASP A 57 -1.66 7.62 -1.14
CA ASP A 57 -1.94 9.02 -1.43
C ASP A 57 -3.18 9.17 -2.35
N PHE A 58 -3.36 8.26 -3.32
CA PHE A 58 -4.54 8.23 -4.19
C PHE A 58 -5.84 7.97 -3.41
N LEU A 59 -5.79 7.10 -2.40
CA LEU A 59 -6.97 6.71 -1.61
C LEU A 59 -7.25 7.66 -0.44
N LEU A 60 -6.29 8.49 -0.04
CA LEU A 60 -6.42 9.41 1.10
C LEU A 60 -7.71 10.27 1.09
N PRO A 61 -8.16 10.85 -0.04
CA PRO A 61 -9.37 11.68 -0.05
C PRO A 61 -10.67 10.89 0.12
N VAL A 62 -10.68 9.60 -0.23
CA VAL A 62 -11.88 8.74 -0.24
C VAL A 62 -11.90 7.71 0.89
N PHE A 63 -10.79 7.58 1.63
CA PHE A 63 -10.69 6.62 2.71
C PHE A 63 -11.63 7.01 3.88
N PRO A 64 -12.40 6.07 4.44
CA PRO A 64 -13.40 6.36 5.47
C PRO A 64 -12.83 7.16 6.65
N ALA A 65 -13.61 8.08 7.21
CA ALA A 65 -13.20 8.92 8.34
C ALA A 65 -13.25 8.20 9.71
N GLU A 66 -13.57 6.91 9.73
CA GLU A 66 -13.60 6.07 10.93
C GLU A 66 -12.27 6.12 11.67
N ARG A 67 -12.30 6.38 12.98
CA ARG A 67 -11.10 6.76 13.77
C ARG A 67 -9.99 5.71 13.70
N GLU A 68 -10.31 4.44 13.95
CA GLU A 68 -9.31 3.37 13.98
C GLU A 68 -8.76 3.08 12.58
N ALA A 69 -9.63 3.06 11.56
CA ALA A 69 -9.18 2.89 10.18
C ALA A 69 -8.25 4.03 9.75
N GLN A 70 -8.60 5.29 10.05
CA GLN A 70 -7.78 6.47 9.75
C GLN A 70 -6.42 6.41 10.44
N LYS A 71 -6.38 5.95 11.69
CA LYS A 71 -5.13 5.80 12.45
C LYS A 71 -4.18 4.83 11.74
N THR A 72 -4.64 3.63 11.40
CA THR A 72 -3.82 2.62 10.71
C THR A 72 -3.43 3.08 9.31
N PHE A 73 -4.35 3.73 8.59
CA PHE A 73 -4.08 4.25 7.25
C PHE A 73 -3.01 5.36 7.25
N ARG A 74 -3.11 6.32 8.16
CA ARG A 74 -2.10 7.38 8.31
C ARG A 74 -0.76 6.84 8.81
N ALA A 75 -0.77 5.84 9.69
CA ALA A 75 0.44 5.15 10.12
C ALA A 75 1.14 4.48 8.93
N ALA A 76 0.39 3.78 8.07
CA ALA A 76 0.92 3.17 6.86
C ALA A 76 1.56 4.21 5.93
N ILE A 77 0.91 5.37 5.71
CA ILE A 77 1.48 6.49 4.92
C ILE A 77 2.82 6.95 5.52
N LEU A 78 2.83 7.29 6.81
CA LEU A 78 4.03 7.82 7.47
C LEU A 78 5.18 6.81 7.43
N LYS A 79 4.88 5.54 7.67
CA LYS A 79 5.86 4.45 7.66
C LYS A 79 6.40 4.17 6.27
N THR A 80 5.55 4.20 5.24
CA THR A 80 5.99 4.10 3.84
C THR A 80 6.98 5.21 3.50
N LYS A 81 6.66 6.47 3.85
CA LYS A 81 7.56 7.63 3.66
C LYS A 81 8.89 7.45 4.39
N ALA A 82 8.86 6.97 5.64
CA ALA A 82 10.07 6.71 6.41
C ALA A 82 10.93 5.61 5.76
N MET A 83 10.32 4.52 5.32
CA MET A 83 11.01 3.42 4.64
C MET A 83 11.64 3.87 3.32
N LEU A 84 10.95 4.70 2.52
CA LEU A 84 11.48 5.29 1.30
C LEU A 84 12.70 6.17 1.57
N LYS A 85 12.65 7.02 2.60
CA LYS A 85 13.79 7.87 2.99
C LYS A 85 14.99 7.06 3.48
N SER A 86 14.76 5.96 4.20
CA SER A 86 15.85 5.10 4.69
C SER A 86 16.55 4.27 3.61
N ARG A 87 15.95 4.16 2.42
CA ARG A 87 16.45 3.38 1.28
C ARG A 87 16.92 4.26 0.12
N ALA A 88 16.84 5.59 0.29
CA ALA A 88 17.37 6.59 -0.64
C ALA A 88 18.83 6.88 -0.28
#